data_AF-A0A2M7DJX3-F1
#
_entry.id   AF-A0A2M7DJX3-F1
#
_cell.length_a   1.000
_cell.length_b   1.000
_cell.length_c   1.000
_cell.angle_alpha   90.00
_cell.angle_beta   90.00
_cell.angle_gamma   90.00
#
_symmetry.space_group_name_H-M   'P 1'
#
loop_
_entity.id
_entity.type
_entity.pdbx_description
1 polymer ?
#
loop_
_entity_poly.entity_id
_entity_poly.type
_entity_poly.pdbx_seq_one_letter_code
_entity_poly.pdbx_strand_id
1 'polypeptide(L)'
;MKFDKIDITKSKKENRLIRKTWFIELLLDYTLYLIFIGVLPFLSGTYFFERIETGEKMFIPSLLFGVTLLISGFLIFTIVNLDKLNRINGILKEENRQIIKLLAHKFNWTIQINNDRIIVLTIPWNWLSSDWGRKITMIYDKRDILINITSYGMNNLKSPFHWFANRKLEKKFIENFEAEIKKRHANSA
;
A
#
# COMPACT_ATOMS: atom_id res chain seq x y z
N MET A 1 3.39 14.26 11.18
CA MET A 1 3.13 12.85 10.76
C MET A 1 3.86 11.93 11.74
N LYS A 2 3.16 11.24 12.65
CA LYS A 2 3.80 10.54 13.78
C LYS A 2 4.24 9.14 13.37
N PHE A 3 5.51 9.02 13.00
CA PHE A 3 6.10 7.74 12.65
C PHE A 3 6.25 6.78 13.84
N ASP A 4 6.17 7.30 15.06
CA ASP A 4 6.33 6.59 16.34
C ASP A 4 5.21 5.58 16.65
N LYS A 5 4.26 5.42 15.73
CA LYS A 5 3.10 4.54 15.92
C LYS A 5 3.27 3.15 15.29
N ILE A 6 4.37 2.78 14.62
CA ILE A 6 4.47 1.42 14.02
C ILE A 6 4.79 0.37 15.10
N ASP A 7 3.93 -0.64 15.24
CA ASP A 7 4.19 -1.78 16.12
C ASP A 7 5.01 -2.84 15.38
N ILE A 8 6.34 -2.75 15.49
CA ILE A 8 7.26 -3.60 14.73
C ILE A 8 7.09 -5.08 15.08
N THR A 9 6.93 -5.41 16.36
CA THR A 9 6.81 -6.81 16.82
C THR A 9 5.52 -7.43 16.28
N LYS A 10 4.39 -6.73 16.45
CA LYS A 10 3.10 -7.20 15.92
C LYS A 10 3.13 -7.25 14.40
N SER A 11 3.77 -6.28 13.75
CA SER A 11 3.86 -6.25 12.28
C SER A 11 4.59 -7.46 11.70
N LYS A 12 5.70 -7.87 12.33
CA LYS A 12 6.45 -9.07 11.94
C LYS A 12 5.62 -10.34 12.12
N LYS A 13 4.95 -10.48 13.27
CA LYS A 13 4.13 -11.65 13.60
C LYS A 13 2.99 -11.84 12.60
N GLU A 14 2.28 -10.76 12.30
CA GLU A 14 1.08 -10.79 11.44
C GLU A 14 1.40 -10.63 9.95
N ASN A 15 2.68 -10.43 9.59
CA ASN A 15 3.14 -10.08 8.24
C ASN A 15 2.35 -8.90 7.61
N ARG A 16 2.01 -7.91 8.44
CA ARG A 16 1.24 -6.71 8.05
C ARG A 16 1.79 -5.48 8.73
N LEU A 17 1.73 -4.32 8.09
CA LEU A 17 2.15 -3.06 8.68
C LEU A 17 1.11 -2.58 9.69
N ILE A 18 1.37 -2.83 10.97
CA ILE A 18 0.44 -2.51 12.05
C ILE A 18 0.86 -1.21 12.73
N ARG A 19 -0.14 -0.33 12.92
CA ARG A 19 0.02 0.95 13.61
C ARG A 19 -0.77 0.96 14.90
N LYS A 20 -0.20 1.60 15.92
CA LYS A 20 -0.84 1.99 17.18
C LYS A 20 -1.73 3.21 16.91
N THR A 21 -2.88 2.96 16.29
CA THR A 21 -3.93 3.95 16.07
C THR A 21 -5.12 3.64 16.94
N TRP A 22 -5.89 4.66 17.29
CA TRP A 22 -7.15 4.45 17.99
C TRP A 22 -8.19 3.87 17.04
N PHE A 23 -9.13 3.07 17.56
CA PHE A 23 -10.18 2.47 16.75
C PHE A 23 -11.03 3.51 15.99
N ILE A 24 -11.25 4.68 16.60
CA ILE A 24 -12.00 5.78 15.99
C ILE A 24 -11.26 6.38 14.79
N GLU A 25 -9.93 6.57 14.89
CA GLU A 25 -9.10 7.02 13.75
C GLU A 25 -9.23 6.02 12.60
N LEU A 26 -9.17 4.72 12.90
CA LEU A 26 -9.37 3.66 11.91
C LEU A 26 -10.76 3.77 11.25
N LEU A 27 -11.83 3.90 12.03
CA LEU A 27 -13.19 3.96 11.50
C LEU A 27 -13.40 5.18 10.59
N LEU A 28 -12.92 6.36 11.01
CA LEU A 28 -12.97 7.58 10.20
C LEU A 28 -12.19 7.44 8.91
N ASP A 29 -11.00 6.82 8.95
CA ASP A 29 -10.16 6.60 7.77
C ASP A 29 -10.84 5.74 6.71
N TYR A 30 -11.73 4.83 7.13
CA TYR A 30 -12.47 3.94 6.23
C TYR A 30 -13.91 4.38 5.93
N THR A 31 -14.44 5.41 6.61
CA THR A 31 -15.85 5.83 6.46
C THR A 31 -16.18 6.21 5.00
N LEU A 32 -15.28 6.94 4.34
CA LEU A 32 -15.46 7.27 2.92
C LEU A 32 -15.53 6.01 2.05
N TYR A 33 -14.72 5.00 2.34
CA TYR A 33 -14.71 3.75 1.58
C TYR A 33 -15.94 2.89 1.86
N LEU A 34 -16.55 2.98 3.04
CA LEU A 34 -17.83 2.32 3.34
C LEU A 34 -18.96 2.81 2.42
N ILE A 35 -18.96 4.09 2.02
CA ILE A 35 -19.93 4.60 1.04
C ILE A 35 -19.76 3.88 -0.29
N PHE A 36 -18.53 3.76 -0.78
CA PHE A 36 -18.26 3.08 -2.05
C PHE A 36 -18.53 1.58 -2.00
N ILE A 37 -18.26 0.93 -0.86
CA ILE A 37 -18.40 -0.53 -0.69
C ILE A 37 -19.84 -0.95 -0.38
N GLY A 38 -20.58 -0.13 0.37
CA GLY A 38 -21.93 -0.46 0.85
C GLY A 38 -23.02 0.35 0.18
N VAL A 39 -22.96 1.68 0.32
CA VAL A 39 -24.05 2.57 -0.11
C VAL A 39 -24.23 2.56 -1.63
N LEU A 40 -23.14 2.65 -2.40
CA LEU A 40 -23.26 2.68 -3.86
C LEU A 40 -23.84 1.38 -4.45
N PRO A 41 -23.35 0.17 -4.11
CA PRO A 41 -23.99 -1.07 -4.54
C PRO A 41 -25.42 -1.23 -4.06
N PHE A 42 -25.73 -0.73 -2.86
CA PHE A 42 -27.09 -0.78 -2.34
C PHE A 42 -28.04 0.06 -3.19
N LEU A 43 -27.71 1.33 -3.44
CA LEU A 43 -28.54 2.24 -4.24
C LEU A 43 -28.65 1.79 -5.71
N SER A 44 -27.55 1.35 -6.32
CA SER A 44 -27.59 0.82 -7.68
C SER A 44 -28.34 -0.51 -7.77
N GLY A 45 -28.26 -1.33 -6.72
CA GLY A 45 -29.01 -2.57 -6.59
C GLY A 45 -30.52 -2.31 -6.45
N THR A 46 -30.94 -1.40 -5.58
CA THR A 46 -32.36 -1.03 -5.45
C THR A 46 -32.91 -0.48 -6.75
N TYR A 47 -32.14 0.39 -7.44
CA TYR A 47 -32.52 0.90 -8.75
C TYR A 47 -32.60 -0.21 -9.81
N PHE A 48 -31.71 -1.20 -9.77
CA PHE A 48 -31.75 -2.35 -10.66
C PHE A 48 -32.99 -3.22 -10.44
N PHE A 49 -33.32 -3.54 -9.18
CA PHE A 49 -34.48 -4.37 -8.85
C PHE A 49 -35.81 -3.68 -9.13
N GLU A 50 -35.92 -2.37 -8.85
CA GLU A 50 -37.11 -1.58 -9.21
C GLU A 50 -37.41 -1.67 -10.72
N ARG A 51 -36.38 -1.60 -11.57
CA ARG A 51 -36.55 -1.67 -13.03
C ARG A 51 -36.93 -3.07 -13.53
N ILE A 52 -36.53 -4.12 -12.80
CA ILE A 52 -37.03 -5.49 -13.06
C ILE A 52 -38.53 -5.55 -12.82
N GLU A 53 -39.00 -4.97 -11.71
CA GLU A 53 -40.41 -4.99 -11.34
C GLU A 53 -41.28 -4.17 -12.30
N THR A 54 -40.79 -3.02 -12.79
CA THR A 54 -41.56 -2.19 -13.73
C THR A 54 -41.48 -2.65 -15.19
N GLY A 55 -40.63 -3.62 -15.52
CA GLY A 55 -40.46 -4.12 -16.90
C GLY A 55 -39.81 -3.12 -17.86
N GLU A 56 -39.10 -2.12 -17.32
CA GLU A 56 -38.47 -1.05 -18.10
C GLU A 56 -37.12 -1.45 -18.71
N LYS A 57 -36.47 -0.53 -19.44
CA LYS A 57 -35.17 -0.78 -20.07
C LYS A 57 -34.08 -1.08 -19.03
N MET A 58 -33.55 -2.30 -19.10
CA MET A 58 -32.61 -2.84 -18.11
C MET A 58 -31.13 -2.48 -18.33
N PHE A 59 -30.74 -1.95 -19.50
CA PHE A 59 -29.32 -1.79 -19.85
C PHE A 59 -28.56 -0.88 -18.86
N ILE A 60 -29.06 0.34 -18.62
CA ILE A 60 -28.41 1.31 -17.72
C ILE A 60 -28.37 0.82 -16.27
N PRO A 61 -29.48 0.34 -15.67
CA PRO A 61 -29.44 -0.22 -14.31
C PRO A 61 -28.45 -1.38 -14.17
N SER A 62 -28.40 -2.29 -15.15
CA SER A 62 -27.49 -3.45 -15.14
C SER A 62 -26.04 -3.00 -15.17
N LEU A 63 -25.71 -2.05 -16.05
CA LEU A 63 -24.35 -1.50 -16.17
C LEU A 63 -23.93 -0.79 -14.87
N LEU A 64 -24.79 0.07 -14.31
CA LEU A 64 -24.51 0.78 -13.07
C LEU A 64 -24.29 -0.19 -11.91
N PHE A 65 -25.19 -1.16 -11.73
CA PHE A 65 -25.06 -2.15 -10.67
C PHE A 65 -23.77 -2.97 -10.82
N GLY A 66 -23.49 -3.48 -12.02
CA GLY A 66 -22.26 -4.21 -12.33
C GLY A 66 -20.99 -3.40 -12.04
N VAL A 67 -20.93 -2.14 -12.46
CA VAL A 67 -19.79 -1.25 -12.20
C VAL A 67 -19.60 -1.00 -10.70
N THR A 68 -20.68 -0.72 -9.96
CA THR A 68 -20.58 -0.49 -8.51
C THR A 68 -20.11 -1.74 -7.75
N LEU A 69 -20.54 -2.94 -8.16
CA LEU A 69 -20.06 -4.20 -7.58
C LEU A 69 -18.57 -4.41 -7.87
N LEU A 70 -18.11 -4.15 -9.10
CA LEU A 70 -16.70 -4.24 -9.46
C LEU A 70 -15.84 -3.27 -8.64
N ILE A 71 -16.26 -2.01 -8.52
CA ILE A 71 -15.55 -1.01 -7.71
C ILE A 71 -15.50 -1.45 -6.24
N SER A 72 -16.60 -1.96 -5.70
CA SER A 72 -16.68 -2.43 -4.31
C SER A 72 -15.78 -3.63 -4.06
N GLY A 73 -15.84 -4.64 -4.93
CA GLY A 73 -14.97 -5.82 -4.85
C GLY A 73 -13.49 -5.42 -4.94
N PHE A 74 -13.15 -4.51 -5.85
CA PHE A 74 -11.80 -3.97 -5.97
C PHE A 74 -11.35 -3.22 -4.70
N LEU A 75 -12.21 -2.38 -4.12
CA LEU A 75 -11.90 -1.66 -2.88
C LEU A 75 -11.72 -2.60 -1.68
N ILE A 76 -12.60 -3.59 -1.51
CA ILE A 76 -12.44 -4.62 -0.47
C ILE A 76 -11.10 -5.32 -0.65
N PHE A 77 -10.81 -5.80 -1.86
CA PHE A 77 -9.56 -6.47 -2.18
C PHE A 77 -8.36 -5.60 -1.82
N THR A 78 -8.33 -4.35 -2.27
CA THR A 78 -7.19 -3.45 -2.03
C THR A 78 -7.03 -3.08 -0.56
N ILE A 79 -8.11 -2.83 0.18
CA ILE A 79 -8.08 -2.55 1.63
C ILE A 79 -7.51 -3.74 2.41
N VAL A 80 -7.99 -4.95 2.14
CA VAL A 80 -7.51 -6.17 2.82
C VAL A 80 -6.01 -6.40 2.57
N ASN A 81 -5.52 -6.03 1.38
CA ASN A 81 -4.14 -6.22 0.97
C ASN A 81 -3.23 -4.99 1.21
N LEU A 82 -3.77 -3.86 1.67
CA LEU A 82 -3.06 -2.57 1.72
C LEU A 82 -1.83 -2.61 2.63
N ASP A 83 -1.99 -3.29 3.76
CA ASP A 83 -0.97 -3.37 4.81
C ASP A 83 -0.12 -4.63 4.73
N LYS A 84 -0.29 -5.50 3.73
CA LYS A 84 0.54 -6.70 3.62
C LYS A 84 2.02 -6.32 3.48
N LEU A 85 2.86 -6.99 4.25
CA LEU A 85 4.30 -6.91 4.12
C LEU A 85 4.76 -8.01 3.14
N ASN A 86 5.61 -7.63 2.20
CA ASN A 86 6.29 -8.57 1.33
C ASN A 86 7.72 -8.77 1.81
N ARG A 87 8.19 -10.02 1.80
CA ARG A 87 9.53 -10.37 2.28
C ARG A 87 10.53 -10.33 1.13
N ILE A 88 11.67 -9.72 1.39
CA ILE A 88 12.86 -9.69 0.53
C ILE A 88 13.94 -10.49 1.25
N ASN A 89 14.50 -11.48 0.57
CA ASN A 89 15.66 -12.21 1.08
C ASN A 89 16.84 -11.25 1.10
N GLY A 90 17.37 -10.97 2.29
CA GLY A 90 18.50 -10.06 2.45
C GLY A 90 19.80 -10.78 2.83
N ILE A 91 20.83 -9.97 3.01
CA ILE A 91 22.17 -10.36 3.46
C ILE A 91 22.38 -9.86 4.90
N LEU A 92 23.54 -9.31 5.26
CA LEU A 92 23.71 -8.70 6.58
C LEU A 92 22.89 -7.42 6.68
N LYS A 93 22.32 -7.18 7.86
CA LYS A 93 21.45 -6.02 8.11
C LYS A 93 22.11 -4.68 7.72
N GLU A 94 23.39 -4.50 8.04
CA GLU A 94 24.09 -3.24 7.72
C GLU A 94 24.32 -3.10 6.21
N GLU A 95 24.62 -4.19 5.50
CA GLU A 95 24.75 -4.19 4.04
C GLU A 95 23.40 -3.91 3.37
N ASN A 96 22.34 -4.58 3.83
CA ASN A 96 20.96 -4.30 3.42
C ASN A 96 20.64 -2.80 3.59
N ARG A 97 20.99 -2.21 4.74
CA ARG A 97 20.79 -0.79 5.03
C ARG A 97 21.58 0.11 4.09
N GLN A 98 22.82 -0.23 3.75
CA GLN A 98 23.62 0.50 2.76
C GLN A 98 23.00 0.43 1.36
N ILE A 99 22.56 -0.76 0.92
CA ILE A 99 21.89 -0.94 -0.37
C ILE A 99 20.61 -0.10 -0.42
N ILE A 100 19.79 -0.13 0.63
CA ILE A 100 18.56 0.68 0.69
C ILE A 100 18.89 2.17 0.59
N LYS A 101 19.92 2.66 1.31
CA LYS A 101 20.35 4.07 1.22
C LYS A 101 20.82 4.44 -0.20
N LEU A 102 21.59 3.56 -0.84
CA LEU A 102 22.05 3.74 -2.21
C LEU A 102 20.89 3.81 -3.19
N LEU A 103 19.91 2.92 -3.07
CA LEU A 103 18.70 2.93 -3.89
C LEU A 103 17.82 4.14 -3.63
N ALA A 104 17.67 4.55 -2.36
CA ALA A 104 16.96 5.77 -2.01
C ALA A 104 17.59 6.98 -2.69
N HIS A 105 18.92 7.12 -2.65
CA HIS A 105 19.64 8.17 -3.35
C HIS A 105 19.45 8.08 -4.87
N LYS A 106 19.65 6.89 -5.46
CA LYS A 106 19.48 6.63 -6.90
C LYS A 106 18.10 7.03 -7.43
N PHE A 107 17.05 6.82 -6.64
CA PHE A 107 15.67 7.15 -7.01
C PHE A 107 15.21 8.52 -6.50
N ASN A 108 16.11 9.31 -5.92
CA ASN A 108 15.79 10.61 -5.30
C ASN A 108 14.68 10.51 -4.25
N TRP A 109 14.69 9.46 -3.43
CA TRP A 109 13.77 9.26 -2.31
C TRP A 109 14.38 9.78 -1.01
N THR A 110 13.55 10.41 -0.18
CA THR A 110 13.99 10.98 1.09
C THR A 110 13.84 9.96 2.20
N ILE A 111 14.90 9.78 3.00
CA ILE A 111 14.87 8.94 4.20
C ILE A 111 14.26 9.75 5.35
N GLN A 112 13.10 9.33 5.86
CA GLN A 112 12.42 9.99 6.97
C GLN A 112 12.81 9.40 8.33
N ILE A 113 12.95 8.07 8.39
CA ILE A 113 13.40 7.35 9.57
C ILE A 113 14.45 6.36 9.15
N ASN A 114 15.48 6.22 9.96
CA ASN A 114 16.50 5.21 9.75
C ASN A 114 17.10 4.77 11.09
N ASN A 115 16.59 3.68 11.64
CA ASN A 115 17.09 3.09 12.88
C ASN A 115 17.36 1.58 12.72
N ASP A 116 17.70 0.92 13.81
CA ASP A 116 18.08 -0.49 13.81
C ASP A 116 16.97 -1.49 13.48
N ARG A 117 15.71 -1.07 13.48
CA ARG A 117 14.57 -1.97 13.30
C ARG A 117 13.77 -1.63 12.05
N ILE A 118 13.81 -0.39 11.61
CA ILE A 118 12.97 0.13 10.55
C ILE A 118 13.66 1.26 9.80
N ILE A 119 13.41 1.32 8.50
CA ILE A 119 13.70 2.46 7.64
C ILE A 119 12.42 2.86 6.90
N VAL A 120 12.13 4.16 6.87
CA VAL A 120 10.95 4.72 6.20
C VAL A 120 11.42 5.75 5.18
N LEU A 121 11.02 5.56 3.93
CA LEU A 121 11.31 6.45 2.82
C LEU A 121 10.04 7.13 2.34
N THR A 122 10.17 8.37 1.90
CA THR A 122 9.13 9.11 1.18
C THR A 122 9.57 9.37 -0.25
N ILE A 123 8.65 9.16 -1.18
CA ILE A 123 8.87 9.49 -2.59
C ILE A 123 8.49 10.97 -2.76
N PRO A 124 9.35 11.79 -3.38
CA PRO A 124 9.03 13.19 -3.62
C PRO A 124 7.76 13.30 -4.45
N TRP A 125 6.92 14.28 -4.09
CA TRP A 125 5.70 14.55 -4.81
C TRP A 125 6.03 15.14 -6.18
N ASN A 126 5.45 14.57 -7.23
CA ASN A 126 5.49 15.13 -8.57
C ASN A 126 4.06 15.32 -9.05
N TRP A 127 3.69 16.56 -9.36
CA TRP A 127 2.36 16.95 -9.81
C TRP A 127 1.95 16.27 -11.13
N LEU A 128 2.91 15.82 -11.95
CA LEU A 128 2.69 15.07 -13.19
C LEU A 128 2.61 13.56 -12.99
N SER A 129 2.86 13.03 -11.79
CA SER A 129 2.82 11.60 -11.52
C SER A 129 1.73 11.21 -10.53
N SER A 130 1.29 9.95 -10.60
CA SER A 130 0.36 9.34 -9.63
C SER A 130 1.02 9.05 -8.27
N ASP A 131 2.16 9.69 -7.95
CA ASP A 131 2.93 9.47 -6.72
C ASP A 131 2.46 10.40 -5.60
N TRP A 132 1.20 10.24 -5.22
CA TRP A 132 0.59 11.03 -4.15
C TRP A 132 1.11 10.52 -2.80
N GLY A 133 2.06 11.25 -2.23
CA GLY A 133 2.51 11.08 -0.85
C GLY A 133 2.92 9.65 -0.47
N ARG A 134 3.57 8.91 -1.37
CA ARG A 134 3.92 7.50 -1.14
C ARG A 134 4.99 7.33 -0.08
N LYS A 135 4.81 6.30 0.75
CA LYS A 135 5.78 5.89 1.77
C LYS A 135 6.16 4.44 1.58
N ILE A 136 7.45 4.19 1.68
CA ILE A 136 8.03 2.86 1.67
C ILE A 136 8.47 2.59 3.11
N THR A 137 7.86 1.58 3.72
CA THR A 137 8.22 1.11 5.05
C THR A 137 8.96 -0.21 4.92
N MET A 138 10.17 -0.27 5.47
CA MET A 138 10.99 -1.48 5.48
C MET A 138 11.36 -1.83 6.91
N ILE A 139 10.96 -3.02 7.35
CA ILE A 139 11.24 -3.55 8.69
C ILE A 139 12.32 -4.62 8.56
N TYR A 140 13.40 -4.49 9.33
CA TYR A 140 14.46 -5.49 9.37
C TYR A 140 14.01 -6.72 10.15
N ASP A 141 14.08 -7.89 9.54
CA ASP A 141 13.72 -9.16 10.16
C ASP A 141 14.85 -10.19 10.04
N LYS A 142 15.71 -10.22 11.06
CA LYS A 142 16.99 -10.94 11.02
C LYS A 142 17.82 -10.45 9.83
N ARG A 143 18.04 -11.31 8.83
CA ARG A 143 18.73 -10.98 7.58
C ARG A 143 17.79 -10.46 6.49
N ASP A 144 16.49 -10.68 6.62
CA ASP A 144 15.50 -10.32 5.62
C ASP A 144 14.96 -8.91 5.85
N ILE A 145 14.24 -8.41 4.83
CA ILE A 145 13.53 -7.14 4.90
C ILE A 145 12.05 -7.38 4.60
N LEU A 146 11.18 -6.85 5.44
CA LEU A 146 9.74 -6.79 5.19
C LEU A 146 9.41 -5.41 4.62
N ILE A 147 8.97 -5.34 3.37
CA ILE A 147 8.63 -4.09 2.68
C ILE A 147 7.11 -3.92 2.55
N ASN A 148 6.64 -2.69 2.73
CA ASN A 148 5.32 -2.25 2.31
C ASN A 148 5.40 -0.86 1.69
N ILE A 149 4.68 -0.65 0.59
CA ILE A 149 4.52 0.66 -0.04
C ILE A 149 3.05 1.05 0.06
N THR A 150 2.79 2.18 0.72
CA THR A 150 1.44 2.75 0.85
C THR A 150 1.40 4.16 0.28
N SER A 151 0.33 4.48 -0.46
CA SER A 151 0.01 5.85 -0.87
C SER A 151 -0.86 6.53 0.18
N TYR A 152 -0.67 7.84 0.32
CA TYR A 152 -1.44 8.66 1.24
C TYR A 152 -2.16 9.75 0.46
N GLY A 153 -3.46 9.87 0.67
CA GLY A 153 -4.25 10.99 0.20
C GLY A 153 -4.21 12.16 1.17
N MET A 154 -5.20 13.05 1.03
CA MET A 154 -5.40 14.19 1.92
C MET A 154 -5.53 13.71 3.38
N ASN A 155 -5.02 14.50 4.33
CA ASN A 155 -5.03 14.20 5.76
C ASN A 155 -4.30 12.91 6.19
N ASN A 156 -3.38 12.39 5.38
CA ASN A 156 -2.68 11.12 5.64
C ASN A 156 -3.58 9.88 5.65
N LEU A 157 -4.71 9.93 4.95
CA LEU A 157 -5.56 8.76 4.71
C LEU A 157 -4.85 7.79 3.78
N LYS A 158 -4.78 6.50 4.14
CA LYS A 158 -4.23 5.50 3.22
C LYS A 158 -5.15 5.39 2.01
N SER A 159 -4.57 5.40 0.81
CA SER A 159 -5.32 5.32 -0.43
C SER A 159 -5.31 3.88 -0.98
N PRO A 160 -6.46 3.17 -1.01
CA PRO A 160 -6.56 1.82 -1.58
C PRO A 160 -6.48 1.84 -3.11
N PHE A 161 -6.83 2.96 -3.75
CA PHE A 161 -6.88 3.10 -5.20
C PHE A 161 -5.52 2.95 -5.90
N HIS A 162 -4.41 3.19 -5.19
CA HIS A 162 -3.06 3.13 -5.75
C HIS A 162 -2.37 1.78 -5.56
N TRP A 163 -3.12 0.73 -5.17
CA TRP A 163 -2.55 -0.57 -4.81
C TRP A 163 -1.66 -1.16 -5.92
N PHE A 164 -2.14 -1.19 -7.17
CA PHE A 164 -1.36 -1.72 -8.29
C PHE A 164 -0.07 -0.96 -8.55
N ALA A 165 -0.12 0.37 -8.54
CA ALA A 165 1.05 1.22 -8.72
C ALA A 165 2.10 0.96 -7.62
N ASN A 166 1.64 0.79 -6.37
CA ASN A 166 2.49 0.46 -5.24
C ASN A 166 3.12 -0.93 -5.38
N ARG A 167 2.37 -1.94 -5.84
CA ARG A 167 2.92 -3.29 -6.10
C ARG A 167 3.96 -3.27 -7.24
N LYS A 168 3.72 -2.51 -8.31
CA LYS A 168 4.67 -2.35 -9.41
C LYS A 168 5.96 -1.68 -8.94
N LEU A 169 5.85 -0.64 -8.12
CA LEU A 169 7.00 0.06 -7.56
C LEU A 169 7.79 -0.84 -6.60
N GLU A 170 7.08 -1.61 -5.77
CA GLU A 170 7.69 -2.55 -4.85
C GLU A 170 8.48 -3.62 -5.59
N LYS A 171 7.90 -4.21 -6.65
CA LYS A 171 8.61 -5.16 -7.51
C LYS A 171 9.88 -4.56 -8.10
N LYS A 172 9.79 -3.35 -8.67
CA LYS A 172 10.95 -2.63 -9.22
C LYS A 172 12.04 -2.40 -8.15
N PHE A 173 11.65 -2.07 -6.93
CA PHE A 173 12.58 -1.90 -5.82
C PHE A 173 13.28 -3.22 -5.48
N ILE A 174 12.51 -4.31 -5.34
CA ILE A 174 13.03 -5.66 -5.05
C ILE A 174 14.04 -6.08 -6.12
N GLU A 175 13.70 -5.93 -7.40
CA GLU A 175 14.61 -6.26 -8.52
C GLU A 175 15.93 -5.49 -8.45
N ASN A 176 15.89 -4.18 -8.15
CA ASN A 176 17.10 -3.37 -8.01
C ASN A 176 17.91 -3.73 -6.76
N PHE A 177 17.23 -4.12 -5.68
CA PHE A 177 17.86 -4.56 -4.44
C PHE A 177 18.61 -5.88 -4.64
N GLU A 178 17.97 -6.86 -5.27
CA GLU A 178 18.58 -8.16 -5.59
C GLU A 178 19.75 -8.02 -6.57
N ALA A 179 19.64 -7.12 -7.56
CA ALA A 179 20.74 -6.83 -8.48
C ALA A 179 21.97 -6.26 -7.77
N GLU A 180 21.78 -5.38 -6.78
CA GLU A 180 22.88 -4.80 -6.01
C GLU A 180 23.55 -5.84 -5.09
N ILE A 181 22.77 -6.77 -4.51
CA ILE A 181 23.33 -7.91 -3.77
C ILE A 181 24.24 -8.75 -4.67
N LYS A 182 23.74 -9.14 -5.86
CA LYS A 182 24.52 -9.95 -6.82
C LYS A 182 25.82 -9.27 -7.21
N LYS A 183 25.78 -7.96 -7.48
CA LYS A 183 26.97 -7.17 -7.84
C LYS A 183 28.03 -7.18 -6.73
N ARG A 184 27.61 -7.06 -5.46
CA ARG A 184 28.55 -7.09 -4.32
C ARG A 184 29.20 -8.45 -4.13
N HIS A 185 28.44 -9.54 -4.27
CA HIS A 185 28.99 -10.88 -4.21
C HIS A 185 30.00 -11.14 -5.34
N ALA A 186 29.71 -10.69 -6.57
CA ALA A 186 30.63 -10.80 -7.69
C ALA A 186 31.95 -10.02 -7.49
N ASN A 187 31.92 -8.90 -6.76
CA ASN A 187 33.11 -8.11 -6.46
C ASN A 187 33.91 -8.63 -5.24
N SER A 188 33.38 -9.61 -4.50
CA SER A 188 34.01 -10.19 -3.30
C SER A 188 34.59 -11.59 -3.55
N ALA A 189 34.42 -12.12 -4.76
CA ALA A 189 34.95 -13.39 -5.25
C ALA A 189 36.16 -13.13 -6.16
#